data_AF-A0A0B8WAY2-F1
#
_entry.id   AF-A0A0B8WAY2-F1
#
_cell.length_a   1.000
_cell.length_b   1.000
_cell.length_c   1.000
_cell.angle_alpha   90.00
_cell.angle_beta   90.00
_cell.angle_gamma   90.00
#
_symmetry.space_group_name_H-M   'P 1'
#
loop_
_entity.id
_entity.type
_entity.pdbx_description
1 polymer ?
#
loop_
_entity_poly.entity_id
_entity_poly.type
_entity_poly.pdbx_seq_one_letter_code
_entity_poly.pdbx_strand_id
1 'polypeptide(L)'
;MLIVVHASTQFDEKKSAAAGIDELVQEFKTTGRPVVYLVSEPSPLGSDHWYTADRSPDFEVFSEGGEHNLPVSADEVTIVGGFFGSTDTMNGCHALAIKDAIRMHFEFSSKPFTVHLPMSAIYFYSEWEEFRRELLETGSMDLSKIEIEKYPFASLFFLREGNNGAGDDGYEQNFAHQYSGKANQTYRPGEDVNRQKYQFNFSINNRLIESLPGPGERVVNINLIPR
;
A
#
# COMPACT_ATOMS: atom_id res chain seq x y z
N MET A 1 3.09 3.52 -13.14
CA MET A 1 1.69 3.04 -13.26
C MET A 1 0.92 3.41 -12.00
N LEU A 2 -0.40 3.47 -12.06
CA LEU A 2 -1.28 3.68 -10.91
C LEU A 2 -2.00 2.38 -10.59
N ILE A 3 -1.97 1.95 -9.34
CA ILE A 3 -2.75 0.83 -8.81
C ILE A 3 -3.78 1.40 -7.84
N VAL A 4 -5.07 1.18 -8.13
CA VAL A 4 -6.20 1.60 -7.30
C VAL A 4 -6.73 0.40 -6.55
N VAL A 5 -6.59 0.39 -5.23
CA VAL A 5 -6.94 -0.76 -4.38
C VAL A 5 -8.31 -0.54 -3.74
N HIS A 6 -9.29 -1.39 -4.09
CA HIS A 6 -10.57 -1.49 -3.38
C HIS A 6 -11.33 -0.16 -3.20
N ALA A 7 -11.32 0.74 -4.20
CA ALA A 7 -12.03 2.03 -4.15
C ALA A 7 -13.57 1.88 -4.19
N SER A 8 -14.12 1.36 -3.09
CA SER A 8 -15.49 0.89 -2.95
C SER A 8 -16.11 1.36 -1.65
N THR A 9 -17.40 1.70 -1.70
CA THR A 9 -18.21 2.07 -0.54
C THR A 9 -18.39 0.94 0.46
N GLN A 10 -18.07 -0.31 0.09
CA GLN A 10 -18.05 -1.44 1.02
C GLN A 10 -16.94 -1.32 2.07
N PHE A 11 -15.86 -0.58 1.76
CA PHE A 11 -14.71 -0.40 2.65
C PHE A 11 -14.55 1.06 3.12
N ASP A 12 -14.90 2.02 2.26
CA ASP A 12 -14.82 3.45 2.54
C ASP A 12 -16.18 4.09 2.27
N GLU A 13 -17.12 3.86 3.21
CA GLU A 13 -18.51 4.34 3.14
C GLU A 13 -18.59 5.86 2.92
N LYS A 14 -17.67 6.61 3.54
CA LYS A 14 -17.59 8.07 3.45
C LYS A 14 -16.99 8.56 2.13
N LYS A 15 -16.45 7.65 1.30
CA LYS A 15 -15.72 7.99 0.06
C LYS A 15 -14.58 8.98 0.32
N SER A 16 -13.90 8.81 1.46
CA SER A 16 -12.91 9.74 1.99
C SER A 16 -11.71 9.94 1.06
N ALA A 17 -11.42 8.96 0.21
CA ALA A 17 -10.34 9.00 -0.77
C ALA A 17 -10.78 9.33 -2.21
N ALA A 18 -12.09 9.44 -2.48
CA ALA A 18 -12.63 9.49 -3.85
C ALA A 18 -12.07 10.65 -4.68
N ALA A 19 -12.08 11.87 -4.15
CA ALA A 19 -11.59 13.04 -4.88
C ALA A 19 -10.10 12.91 -5.27
N GLY A 20 -9.25 12.45 -4.33
CA GLY A 20 -7.83 12.25 -4.60
C GLY A 20 -7.57 11.11 -5.60
N ILE A 21 -8.37 10.03 -5.55
CA ILE A 21 -8.27 8.95 -6.54
C ILE A 21 -8.66 9.45 -7.92
N ASP A 22 -9.78 10.17 -8.04
CA ASP A 22 -10.28 10.68 -9.33
C ASP A 22 -9.27 11.63 -10.00
N GLU A 23 -8.67 12.54 -9.22
CA GLU A 23 -7.62 13.44 -9.69
C GLU A 23 -6.42 12.66 -10.25
N LEU A 24 -5.94 11.64 -9.52
CA LEU A 24 -4.78 10.85 -9.94
C LEU A 24 -5.08 9.95 -11.13
N VAL A 25 -6.27 9.36 -11.20
CA VAL A 25 -6.68 8.57 -12.36
C VAL A 25 -6.70 9.45 -13.61
N GLN A 26 -7.24 10.67 -13.50
CA GLN A 26 -7.20 11.63 -14.60
C GLN A 26 -5.76 12.02 -14.97
N GLU A 27 -4.89 12.32 -14.00
CA GLU A 27 -3.47 12.64 -14.23
C GLU A 27 -2.75 11.51 -14.98
N PHE A 28 -2.94 10.27 -14.56
CA PHE A 28 -2.29 9.11 -15.19
C PHE A 28 -2.82 8.85 -16.60
N LYS A 29 -4.15 8.91 -16.80
CA LYS A 29 -4.74 8.70 -18.12
C LYS A 29 -4.35 9.79 -19.13
N THR A 30 -4.35 11.04 -18.71
CA THR A 30 -3.95 12.17 -19.59
C THR A 30 -2.49 12.08 -20.02
N THR A 31 -1.64 11.43 -19.23
CA THR A 31 -0.22 11.19 -19.55
C THR A 31 0.03 9.82 -20.20
N GLY A 32 -1.03 9.06 -20.52
CA GLY A 32 -0.92 7.73 -21.13
C GLY A 32 -0.27 6.68 -20.23
N ARG A 33 -0.27 6.91 -18.91
CA ARG A 33 0.25 5.95 -17.92
C ARG A 33 -0.89 4.99 -17.52
N PRO A 34 -0.61 3.68 -17.41
CA PRO A 34 -1.66 2.70 -17.13
C PRO A 34 -2.23 2.84 -15.72
N VAL A 35 -3.54 2.67 -15.62
CA VAL A 35 -4.34 2.63 -14.39
C VAL A 35 -4.96 1.24 -14.24
N VAL A 36 -4.60 0.56 -13.15
CA VAL A 36 -5.08 -0.78 -12.81
C VAL A 36 -5.94 -0.71 -11.56
N TYR A 37 -7.13 -1.29 -11.62
CA TYR A 37 -8.02 -1.42 -10.47
C TYR A 37 -7.95 -2.83 -9.91
N LEU A 38 -7.66 -2.94 -8.61
CA LEU A 38 -7.80 -4.17 -7.84
C LEU A 38 -9.20 -4.15 -7.21
N VAL A 39 -10.08 -5.05 -7.65
CA VAL A 39 -11.49 -5.11 -7.23
C VAL A 39 -11.75 -6.34 -6.37
N SER A 40 -12.44 -6.15 -5.24
CA SER A 40 -12.78 -7.22 -4.29
C SER A 40 -14.01 -8.03 -4.68
N GLU A 41 -14.86 -7.50 -5.57
CA GLU A 41 -16.12 -8.12 -5.99
C GLU A 41 -16.29 -7.87 -7.50
N PRO A 42 -15.95 -8.83 -8.37
CA PRO A 42 -15.90 -8.65 -9.82
C PRO A 42 -17.28 -8.86 -10.48
N SER A 43 -18.36 -8.61 -9.75
CA SER A 43 -19.75 -8.70 -10.24
C SER A 43 -20.37 -7.31 -10.42
N PRO A 44 -21.50 -7.21 -11.15
CA PRO A 44 -22.22 -5.94 -11.29
C PRO A 44 -22.55 -5.26 -9.95
N LEU A 45 -22.83 -6.06 -8.90
CA LEU A 45 -23.04 -5.56 -7.54
C LEU A 45 -21.79 -4.85 -6.98
N GLY A 46 -20.60 -5.40 -7.21
CA GLY A 46 -19.35 -4.75 -6.82
C GLY A 46 -19.11 -3.44 -7.57
N SER A 47 -19.44 -3.41 -8.87
CA SER A 47 -19.34 -2.20 -9.69
C SER A 47 -20.26 -1.07 -9.20
N ASP A 48 -21.42 -1.38 -8.61
CA ASP A 48 -22.32 -0.38 -8.02
C ASP A 48 -21.72 0.29 -6.77
N HIS A 49 -20.88 -0.43 -6.03
CA HIS A 49 -20.20 0.09 -4.85
C HIS A 49 -18.93 0.87 -5.14
N TRP A 50 -18.34 0.65 -6.31
CA TRP A 50 -17.19 1.39 -6.79
C TRP A 50 -17.54 2.89 -6.88
N TYR A 51 -16.79 3.74 -6.17
CA TYR A 51 -17.15 5.16 -6.04
C TYR A 51 -16.36 6.13 -6.92
N THR A 52 -15.33 5.67 -7.67
CA THR A 52 -14.53 6.59 -8.49
C THR A 52 -15.33 7.08 -9.68
N ALA A 53 -15.04 8.28 -10.14
CA ALA A 53 -15.61 8.85 -11.36
C ALA A 53 -15.19 8.04 -12.60
N ASP A 54 -13.99 7.46 -12.59
CA ASP A 54 -13.57 6.56 -13.64
C ASP A 54 -14.36 5.25 -13.63
N ARG A 55 -14.93 4.90 -14.79
CA ARG A 55 -15.70 3.68 -15.05
C ARG A 55 -15.12 2.86 -16.21
N SER A 56 -13.90 3.16 -16.63
CA SER A 56 -13.26 2.51 -17.77
C SER A 56 -11.77 2.33 -17.49
N PRO A 57 -11.40 1.46 -16.53
CA PRO A 57 -10.02 1.23 -16.18
C PRO A 57 -9.26 0.63 -17.38
N ASP A 58 -7.94 0.80 -17.45
CA ASP A 58 -7.15 0.09 -18.48
C ASP A 58 -7.16 -1.41 -18.19
N PHE A 59 -7.13 -1.76 -16.89
CA PHE A 59 -7.23 -3.13 -16.41
C PHE A 59 -8.06 -3.17 -15.12
N GLU A 60 -8.97 -4.13 -15.05
CA GLU A 60 -9.69 -4.51 -13.85
C GLU A 60 -9.24 -5.92 -13.45
N VAL A 61 -8.74 -6.08 -12.23
CA VAL A 61 -8.16 -7.33 -11.74
C VAL A 61 -8.82 -7.70 -10.43
N PHE A 62 -9.40 -8.90 -10.39
CA PHE A 62 -9.93 -9.43 -9.15
C PHE A 62 -8.81 -9.63 -8.12
N SER A 63 -9.06 -9.12 -6.93
CA SER A 63 -8.15 -9.12 -5.79
C SER A 63 -8.99 -9.08 -4.52
N GLU A 64 -9.07 -10.19 -3.79
CA GLU A 64 -9.96 -10.30 -2.62
C GLU A 64 -9.47 -9.43 -1.46
N GLY A 65 -8.16 -9.46 -1.19
CA GLY A 65 -7.50 -8.78 -0.08
C GLY A 65 -6.45 -7.77 -0.52
N GLY A 66 -6.40 -7.35 -1.79
CA GLY A 66 -5.37 -6.45 -2.33
C GLY A 66 -4.16 -7.17 -2.91
N GLU A 67 -4.15 -8.50 -2.90
CA GLU A 67 -3.12 -9.35 -3.50
C GLU A 67 -3.12 -9.25 -5.03
N HIS A 68 -1.93 -9.32 -5.65
CA HIS A 68 -1.82 -9.32 -7.10
C HIS A 68 -0.51 -9.92 -7.64
N ASN A 69 -0.48 -10.16 -8.95
CA ASN A 69 0.70 -10.59 -9.71
C ASN A 69 1.00 -9.66 -10.90
N LEU A 70 0.57 -8.40 -10.81
CA LEU A 70 0.82 -7.39 -11.84
C LEU A 70 2.33 -7.27 -12.13
N PRO A 71 2.77 -7.29 -13.40
CA PRO A 71 4.17 -7.08 -13.73
C PRO A 71 4.54 -5.62 -13.50
N VAL A 72 5.39 -5.36 -12.51
CA VAL A 72 5.90 -4.01 -12.20
C VAL A 72 7.34 -3.93 -12.67
N SER A 73 7.57 -3.60 -13.94
CA SER A 73 8.94 -3.48 -14.48
C SER A 73 9.55 -2.07 -14.34
N ALA A 74 8.77 -1.12 -13.82
CA ALA A 74 9.19 0.26 -13.63
C ALA A 74 9.83 0.44 -12.25
N ASP A 75 10.81 1.33 -12.15
CA ASP A 75 11.51 1.64 -10.89
C ASP A 75 10.63 2.42 -9.87
N GLU A 76 9.38 2.73 -10.25
CA GLU A 76 8.39 3.34 -9.37
C GLU A 76 6.93 2.96 -9.68
N VAL A 77 6.08 3.02 -8.65
CA VAL A 77 4.64 2.83 -8.73
C VAL A 77 3.91 3.83 -7.83
N THR A 78 2.69 4.20 -8.20
CA THR A 78 1.77 4.93 -7.30
C THR A 78 0.64 4.00 -6.92
N ILE A 79 0.36 3.88 -5.62
CA ILE A 79 -0.69 2.98 -5.11
C ILE A 79 -1.64 3.78 -4.23
N VAL A 80 -2.93 3.73 -4.55
CA VAL A 80 -4.01 4.48 -3.90
C VAL A 80 -5.14 3.53 -3.48
N GLY A 81 -6.17 4.06 -2.82
CA GLY A 81 -7.22 3.27 -2.21
C GLY A 81 -6.84 2.82 -0.81
N GLY A 82 -7.32 1.67 -0.35
CA GLY A 82 -7.18 1.33 1.06
C GLY A 82 -7.54 -0.12 1.34
N PHE A 83 -7.54 -0.54 2.61
CA PHE A 83 -7.16 0.24 3.80
C PHE A 83 -5.64 0.44 3.92
N PHE A 84 -5.21 1.66 4.24
CA PHE A 84 -3.81 1.96 4.59
C PHE A 84 -3.34 1.08 5.73
N GLY A 85 -2.09 0.59 5.64
CA GLY A 85 -1.37 -0.08 6.70
C GLY A 85 -1.87 -1.48 7.10
N SER A 86 -1.01 -2.30 7.70
CA SER A 86 -1.27 -3.68 8.11
C SER A 86 -0.61 -3.99 9.45
N THR A 87 -1.39 -4.14 10.52
CA THR A 87 -0.92 -4.56 11.86
C THR A 87 -1.30 -5.99 12.16
N ASP A 88 -0.73 -6.61 13.20
CA ASP A 88 -1.08 -7.98 13.67
C ASP A 88 -2.57 -8.29 13.83
N THR A 89 -3.40 -7.26 14.03
CA THR A 89 -4.85 -7.42 14.18
C THR A 89 -5.66 -6.89 13.00
N MET A 90 -5.04 -6.20 12.04
CA MET A 90 -5.71 -5.55 10.91
C MET A 90 -4.98 -5.84 9.59
N ASN A 91 -5.64 -6.58 8.71
CA ASN A 91 -5.14 -6.82 7.36
C ASN A 91 -5.37 -5.57 6.48
N GLY A 92 -4.30 -4.93 6.03
CA GLY A 92 -4.39 -3.82 5.08
C GLY A 92 -4.30 -4.27 3.64
N CYS A 93 -5.38 -4.15 2.88
CA CYS A 93 -5.33 -4.45 1.45
C CYS A 93 -4.38 -3.53 0.68
N HIS A 94 -4.23 -2.27 1.10
CA HIS A 94 -3.24 -1.37 0.51
C HIS A 94 -1.81 -1.82 0.80
N ALA A 95 -1.51 -2.21 2.04
CA ALA A 95 -0.19 -2.71 2.43
C ALA A 95 0.17 -4.03 1.72
N LEU A 96 -0.81 -4.92 1.52
CA LEU A 96 -0.63 -6.15 0.73
C LEU A 96 -0.38 -5.85 -0.75
N ALA A 97 -1.08 -4.89 -1.35
CA ALA A 97 -0.79 -4.45 -2.72
C ALA A 97 0.62 -3.85 -2.84
N ILE A 98 1.06 -3.05 -1.86
CA ILE A 98 2.45 -2.54 -1.81
C ILE A 98 3.45 -3.70 -1.74
N LYS A 99 3.22 -4.67 -0.86
CA LYS A 99 4.05 -5.86 -0.72
C LYS A 99 4.21 -6.60 -2.04
N ASP A 100 3.10 -6.85 -2.73
CA ASP A 100 3.12 -7.55 -4.02
C ASP A 100 3.75 -6.71 -5.12
N ALA A 101 3.58 -5.39 -5.15
CA ALA A 101 4.28 -4.52 -6.08
C ALA A 101 5.81 -4.57 -5.89
N ILE A 102 6.28 -4.53 -4.64
CA ILE A 102 7.71 -4.68 -4.31
C ILE A 102 8.22 -6.04 -4.81
N ARG A 103 7.54 -7.12 -4.45
CA ARG A 103 7.91 -8.48 -4.87
C ARG A 103 7.99 -8.58 -6.38
N MET A 104 6.94 -8.14 -7.08
CA MET A 104 6.86 -8.21 -8.53
C MET A 104 7.94 -7.36 -9.20
N HIS A 105 8.30 -6.19 -8.67
CA HIS A 105 9.43 -5.41 -9.18
C HIS A 105 10.74 -6.18 -9.12
N PHE A 106 11.04 -6.78 -7.97
CA PHE A 106 12.29 -7.51 -7.79
C PHE A 106 12.35 -8.89 -8.47
N GLU A 107 11.24 -9.37 -9.05
CA GLU A 107 11.26 -10.49 -10.00
C GLU A 107 11.79 -10.08 -11.39
N PHE A 108 11.72 -8.79 -11.75
CA PHE A 108 12.13 -8.28 -13.08
C PHE A 108 13.35 -7.34 -13.06
N SER A 109 13.64 -6.72 -11.92
CA SER A 109 14.68 -5.69 -11.78
C SER A 109 15.44 -5.86 -10.46
N SER A 110 16.71 -5.48 -10.44
CA SER A 110 17.50 -5.38 -9.19
C SER A 110 17.68 -3.94 -8.73
N LYS A 111 17.10 -2.97 -9.44
CA LYS A 111 17.24 -1.55 -9.12
C LYS A 111 16.40 -1.17 -7.89
N PRO A 112 16.77 -0.09 -7.18
CA PRO A 112 15.91 0.48 -6.14
C PRO A 112 14.49 0.75 -6.66
N PHE A 113 13.50 0.51 -5.81
CA PHE A 113 12.08 0.66 -6.13
C PHE A 113 11.43 1.74 -5.28
N THR A 114 10.60 2.59 -5.87
CA THR A 114 9.89 3.65 -5.15
C THR A 114 8.38 3.46 -5.23
N VAL A 115 7.72 3.45 -4.08
CA VAL A 115 6.26 3.41 -3.96
C VAL A 115 5.78 4.77 -3.47
N HIS A 116 4.99 5.45 -4.30
CA HIS A 116 4.37 6.73 -3.98
C HIS A 116 2.98 6.52 -3.41
N LEU A 117 2.72 7.10 -2.24
CA LEU A 117 1.48 6.98 -1.48
C LEU A 117 0.83 8.37 -1.30
N PRO A 118 -0.02 8.82 -2.23
CA PRO A 118 -0.76 10.07 -2.12
C PRO A 118 -1.85 9.96 -1.06
N MET A 119 -1.69 10.67 0.07
CA MET A 119 -2.51 10.48 1.25
C MET A 119 -3.97 10.92 1.05
N SER A 120 -4.26 11.90 0.18
CA SER A 120 -5.66 12.25 -0.16
C SER A 120 -6.39 11.13 -0.86
N ALA A 121 -5.67 10.30 -1.60
CA ALA A 121 -6.21 9.21 -2.38
C ALA A 121 -6.19 7.87 -1.64
N ILE A 122 -5.90 7.87 -0.34
CA ILE A 122 -5.84 6.67 0.48
C ILE A 122 -6.82 6.80 1.65
N TYR A 123 -7.63 5.76 1.87
CA TYR A 123 -8.54 5.67 3.02
C TYR A 123 -7.97 4.77 4.11
N PHE A 124 -8.33 5.08 5.34
CA PHE A 124 -7.72 4.54 6.54
C PHE A 124 -8.76 3.81 7.38
N TYR A 125 -8.29 2.95 8.28
CA TYR A 125 -9.11 2.48 9.40
C TYR A 125 -9.56 3.66 10.26
N SER A 126 -10.70 3.52 10.94
CA SER A 126 -11.29 4.57 11.77
C SER A 126 -10.33 5.07 12.86
N GLU A 127 -9.55 4.15 13.40
CA GLU A 127 -8.51 4.31 14.41
C GLU A 127 -7.36 5.20 13.92
N TRP A 128 -7.20 5.35 12.60
CA TRP A 128 -6.13 6.12 11.97
C TRP A 128 -6.67 7.30 11.12
N GLU A 129 -7.96 7.63 11.22
CA GLU A 129 -8.54 8.79 10.51
C GLU A 129 -7.92 10.12 10.97
N GLU A 130 -7.67 10.28 12.27
CA GLU A 130 -7.03 11.49 12.81
C GLU A 130 -5.60 11.65 12.29
N PHE A 131 -4.87 10.55 12.22
CA PHE A 131 -3.53 10.50 11.66
C PHE A 131 -3.52 10.95 10.19
N ARG A 132 -4.45 10.43 9.38
CA ARG A 132 -4.61 10.86 7.99
C ARG A 132 -4.90 12.36 7.90
N ARG A 133 -5.80 12.86 8.74
CA ARG A 133 -6.18 14.28 8.78
C ARG A 133 -4.98 15.16 9.10
N GLU A 134 -4.23 14.86 10.16
CA GLU A 134 -3.06 15.66 10.54
C GLU A 134 -1.99 15.66 9.44
N LEU A 135 -1.77 14.51 8.80
CA LEU A 135 -0.82 14.41 7.70
C LEU A 135 -1.22 15.30 6.52
N LEU A 136 -2.50 15.29 6.13
CA LEU A 136 -3.03 16.14 5.05
C LEU A 136 -3.01 17.63 5.41
N GLU A 137 -3.33 17.99 6.65
CA GLU A 137 -3.41 19.40 7.08
C GLU A 137 -2.02 20.02 7.28
N THR A 138 -1.07 19.27 7.82
CA THR A 138 0.24 19.82 8.24
C THR A 138 1.36 19.49 7.26
N GLY A 139 1.16 18.50 6.38
CA GLY A 139 2.22 17.98 5.52
C GLY A 139 3.31 17.24 6.29
N SER A 140 3.07 16.94 7.57
CA SER A 140 4.01 16.35 8.50
C SER A 140 3.27 15.43 9.48
N MET A 141 4.02 14.82 10.38
CA MET A 141 3.48 13.86 11.32
C MET A 141 4.11 14.07 12.69
N ASP A 142 3.27 14.24 13.69
CA ASP A 142 3.70 14.21 15.08
C ASP A 142 3.51 12.80 15.63
N LEU A 143 4.55 11.98 15.47
CA LEU A 143 4.56 10.59 15.97
C LEU A 143 4.40 10.50 17.50
N SER A 144 4.58 11.60 18.25
CA SER A 144 4.37 11.60 19.70
C SER A 144 2.90 11.61 20.11
N LYS A 145 1.98 12.04 19.22
CA LYS A 145 0.53 12.12 19.51
C LYS A 145 -0.21 10.81 19.31
N ILE A 146 0.29 9.97 18.41
CA ILE A 146 -0.11 8.58 18.37
C ILE A 146 0.46 8.01 19.66
N GLU A 147 -0.34 7.48 20.60
CA GLU A 147 0.08 6.94 21.91
C GLU A 147 1.00 5.71 21.79
N ILE A 148 2.01 5.82 20.95
CA ILE A 148 2.88 4.79 20.45
C ILE A 148 4.31 5.35 20.36
N GLU A 149 4.73 6.08 21.41
CA GLU A 149 6.12 6.51 21.62
C GLU A 149 7.13 5.33 21.59
N LYS A 150 6.66 4.08 21.52
CA LYS A 150 7.46 2.86 21.60
C LYS A 150 7.77 2.18 20.26
N TYR A 151 7.06 2.47 19.17
CA TYR A 151 7.25 1.73 17.91
C TYR A 151 7.61 2.65 16.73
N PRO A 152 8.60 2.27 15.90
CA PRO A 152 8.91 2.97 14.65
C PRO A 152 7.70 3.01 13.70
N PHE A 153 7.61 4.04 12.85
CA PHE A 153 6.52 4.26 11.90
C PHE A 153 6.30 3.03 10.99
N ALA A 154 7.39 2.43 10.53
CA ALA A 154 7.33 1.22 9.70
C ALA A 154 6.65 0.05 10.43
N SER A 155 6.97 -0.17 11.71
CA SER A 155 6.35 -1.21 12.55
C SER A 155 4.87 -0.94 12.84
N LEU A 156 4.46 0.32 12.81
CA LEU A 156 3.07 0.69 13.02
C LEU A 156 2.17 0.35 11.84
N PHE A 157 2.66 0.57 10.63
CA PHE A 157 1.82 0.53 9.45
C PHE A 157 2.20 -0.55 8.45
N PHE A 158 3.42 -1.06 8.44
CA PHE A 158 3.88 -1.92 7.34
C PHE A 158 4.57 -3.18 7.79
N LEU A 159 5.26 -3.18 8.92
CA LEU A 159 6.07 -4.31 9.36
C LEU A 159 5.42 -5.05 10.51
N ARG A 160 5.51 -6.37 10.44
CA ARG A 160 5.00 -7.29 11.46
C ARG A 160 6.08 -8.24 11.92
N GLU A 161 6.01 -8.67 13.16
CA GLU A 161 6.86 -9.75 13.66
C GLU A 161 6.55 -11.06 12.92
N GLY A 162 7.57 -11.87 12.68
CA GLY A 162 7.40 -13.19 12.08
C GLY A 162 6.56 -14.11 12.97
N ASN A 163 5.87 -15.08 12.36
CA ASN A 163 4.98 -16.05 13.02
C ASN A 163 5.63 -16.93 14.12
N ASN A 164 6.94 -16.80 14.34
CA ASN A 164 7.71 -17.71 15.17
C ASN A 164 7.80 -17.26 16.64
N GLY A 165 7.39 -16.03 16.97
CA GLY A 165 7.51 -15.48 18.33
C GLY A 165 8.93 -15.55 18.91
N ALA A 166 9.93 -15.77 18.05
CA ALA A 166 11.34 -15.82 18.41
C ALA A 166 11.86 -14.39 18.39
N GLY A 167 12.37 -13.94 19.53
CA GLY A 167 12.60 -12.53 19.81
C GLY A 167 13.49 -11.81 18.80
N ASP A 168 13.03 -10.63 18.41
CA ASP A 168 13.74 -9.36 18.54
C ASP A 168 15.24 -9.33 18.19
N ASP A 169 15.63 -9.88 17.04
CA ASP A 169 16.83 -9.41 16.35
C ASP A 169 16.52 -8.24 15.38
N GLY A 170 15.23 -7.92 15.21
CA GLY A 170 14.71 -6.86 14.35
C GLY A 170 14.70 -7.19 12.85
N TYR A 171 15.31 -8.28 12.39
CA TYR A 171 15.44 -8.59 10.96
C TYR A 171 14.40 -9.57 10.43
N GLU A 172 13.71 -10.33 11.29
CA GLU A 172 12.62 -11.24 10.89
C GLU A 172 11.28 -10.55 10.61
N GLN A 173 11.25 -9.22 10.53
CA GLN A 173 10.03 -8.47 10.26
C GLN A 173 9.59 -8.59 8.79
N ASN A 174 8.33 -8.96 8.59
CA ASN A 174 7.69 -9.09 7.27
C ASN A 174 6.86 -7.85 6.94
N PHE A 175 6.89 -7.44 5.67
CA PHE A 175 6.07 -6.37 5.16
C PHE A 175 4.65 -6.89 4.89
N ALA A 176 3.67 -6.36 5.62
CA ALA A 176 2.25 -6.71 5.57
C ALA A 176 1.93 -8.19 5.83
N HIS A 177 0.63 -8.50 5.93
CA HIS A 177 0.15 -9.87 6.00
C HIS A 177 0.39 -10.66 4.69
N GLN A 178 0.49 -11.98 4.82
CA GLN A 178 0.32 -12.87 3.68
C GLN A 178 -1.16 -12.99 3.32
N TYR A 179 -1.46 -12.99 2.03
CA TYR A 179 -2.79 -13.37 1.57
C TYR A 179 -3.00 -14.86 1.85
N SER A 180 -4.07 -15.19 2.58
CA SER A 180 -4.42 -16.56 2.96
C SER A 180 -5.81 -16.97 2.43
N GLY A 181 -6.45 -16.09 1.65
CA GLY A 181 -7.74 -16.35 1.03
C GLY A 181 -7.66 -17.42 -0.05
N LYS A 182 -8.84 -17.93 -0.44
CA LYS A 182 -8.99 -18.97 -1.48
C LYS A 182 -9.76 -18.47 -2.70
N ALA A 183 -10.30 -17.25 -2.66
CA ALA A 183 -11.11 -16.73 -3.74
C ALA A 183 -10.26 -16.45 -4.99
N ASN A 184 -9.05 -15.92 -4.82
CA ASN A 184 -8.15 -15.63 -5.93
C ASN A 184 -7.25 -16.82 -6.28
N GLN A 185 -7.78 -17.78 -7.03
CA GLN A 185 -7.04 -18.99 -7.43
C GLN A 185 -5.87 -18.71 -8.39
N THR A 186 -5.85 -17.54 -9.02
CA THR A 186 -4.75 -17.12 -9.91
C THR A 186 -3.61 -16.41 -9.17
N TYR A 187 -3.80 -16.10 -7.88
CA TYR A 187 -2.74 -15.50 -7.08
C TYR A 187 -1.60 -16.50 -6.86
N ARG A 188 -0.42 -16.16 -7.35
CA ARG A 188 0.82 -16.85 -7.04
C ARG A 188 1.50 -16.14 -5.86
N PRO A 189 1.59 -16.78 -4.68
CA PRO A 189 2.50 -16.29 -3.64
C PRO A 189 3.93 -16.41 -4.15
N GLY A 190 4.77 -15.40 -3.89
CA GLY A 190 6.19 -15.48 -4.20
C GLY A 190 7.03 -15.32 -2.93
N GLU A 191 8.29 -14.90 -3.10
CA GLU A 191 9.15 -14.68 -1.94
C GLU A 191 8.62 -13.58 -1.02
N ASP A 192 8.82 -13.78 0.28
CA ASP A 192 8.48 -12.79 1.29
C ASP A 192 9.27 -11.48 1.09
N VAL A 193 8.59 -10.37 1.35
CA VAL A 193 9.16 -9.04 1.44
C VAL A 193 9.44 -8.76 2.90
N ASN A 194 10.71 -8.79 3.30
CA ASN A 194 11.12 -8.73 4.71
C ASN A 194 12.48 -8.03 4.90
N ARG A 195 12.83 -7.71 6.15
CA ARG A 195 14.07 -6.97 6.43
C ARG A 195 15.37 -7.75 6.22
N GLN A 196 15.31 -9.08 6.08
CA GLN A 196 16.51 -9.87 5.74
C GLN A 196 16.93 -9.65 4.28
N LYS A 197 15.96 -9.43 3.38
CA LYS A 197 16.21 -9.29 1.94
C LYS A 197 16.12 -7.85 1.44
N TYR A 198 15.46 -6.97 2.18
CA TYR A 198 15.16 -5.61 1.76
C TYR A 198 15.59 -4.57 2.79
N GLN A 199 15.96 -3.40 2.30
CA GLN A 199 16.13 -2.18 3.08
C GLN A 199 14.95 -1.26 2.77
N PHE A 200 14.36 -0.65 3.81
CA PHE A 200 13.20 0.22 3.64
C PHE A 200 13.52 1.64 4.08
N ASN A 201 13.22 2.60 3.23
CA ASN A 201 13.28 4.03 3.54
C ASN A 201 11.88 4.59 3.49
N PHE A 202 11.44 5.23 4.56
CA PHE A 202 10.15 5.90 4.65
C PHE A 202 10.36 7.40 4.65
N SER A 203 9.61 8.09 3.81
CA SER A 203 9.70 9.54 3.66
C SER A 203 8.32 10.18 3.57
N ILE A 204 8.24 11.45 3.98
CA ILE A 204 7.08 12.31 3.76
C ILE A 204 7.55 13.46 2.89
N ASN A 205 6.92 13.67 1.72
CA ASN A 205 7.36 14.67 0.75
C ASN A 205 8.86 14.58 0.43
N ASN A 206 9.37 13.36 0.22
CA ASN A 206 10.79 13.05 0.00
C ASN A 206 11.74 13.39 1.16
N ARG A 207 11.23 13.82 2.32
CA ARG A 207 12.02 13.96 3.54
C ARG A 207 12.02 12.64 4.28
N LEU A 208 13.20 12.03 4.41
CA LEU A 208 13.38 10.79 5.17
C LEU A 208 12.91 10.98 6.62
N ILE A 209 11.99 10.12 7.06
CA ILE A 209 11.50 10.05 8.45
C ILE A 209 12.03 8.82 9.18
N GLU A 210 12.27 7.74 8.44
CA GLU A 210 12.76 6.49 8.99
C GLU A 210 13.54 5.73 7.92
N SER A 211 14.68 5.17 8.31
CA SER A 211 15.43 4.22 7.47
C SER A 211 15.67 2.97 8.29
N LEU A 212 15.29 1.84 7.69
CA LEU A 212 15.48 0.51 8.25
C LEU A 212 16.55 -0.20 7.42
N PRO A 213 17.83 -0.06 7.82
CA PRO A 213 18.88 -0.85 7.19
C PRO A 213 18.62 -2.34 7.46
N GLY A 214 19.04 -3.15 6.51
CA GLY A 214 18.93 -4.59 6.48
C GLY A 214 20.15 -5.19 5.80
N PRO A 215 20.48 -6.47 6.06
CA PRO A 215 21.56 -7.16 5.34
C PRO A 215 21.26 -7.36 3.85
N GLY A 216 20.00 -7.16 3.43
CA GLY A 216 19.59 -7.28 2.03
C GLY A 216 20.10 -6.16 1.13
N GLU A 217 20.27 -6.45 -0.16
CA GLU A 217 20.73 -5.49 -1.17
C GLU A 217 19.58 -4.74 -1.87
N ARG A 218 18.33 -5.17 -1.66
CA ARG A 218 17.16 -4.62 -2.34
C ARG A 218 16.65 -3.38 -1.62
N VAL A 219 16.77 -2.21 -2.24
CA VAL A 219 16.34 -0.94 -1.65
C VAL A 219 14.92 -0.59 -2.06
N VAL A 220 14.06 -0.34 -1.09
CA VAL A 220 12.67 0.10 -1.28
C VAL A 220 12.47 1.45 -0.61
N ASN A 221 11.94 2.41 -1.36
CA ASN A 221 11.55 3.71 -0.85
C ASN A 221 10.03 3.80 -0.82
N ILE A 222 9.46 4.10 0.34
CA ILE A 222 8.04 4.37 0.53
C ILE A 222 7.89 5.87 0.80
N ASN A 223 7.21 6.57 -0.09
CA ASN A 223 7.07 8.03 -0.05
C ASN A 223 5.61 8.42 0.16
N LEU A 224 5.29 8.94 1.33
CA LEU A 224 3.99 9.49 1.67
C LEU A 224 3.92 10.93 1.14
N ILE A 225 2.86 11.23 0.40
CA ILE A 225 2.66 12.54 -0.23
C ILE A 225 1.36 13.14 0.34
N PRO A 226 1.46 14.08 1.29
CA PRO A 226 0.34 14.91 1.72
C PRO A 226 0.02 15.90 0.60
N ARG A 227 -1.02 15.58 -0.16
CA ARG A 227 -1.66 16.43 -1.16
C ARG A 227 -3.13 16.09 -1.12
#